data_AF-A0A1S9D3F2-F1
#
_entry.id   AF-A0A1S9D3F2-F1
#
_cell.length_a   1.000
_cell.length_b   1.000
_cell.length_c   1.000
_cell.angle_alpha   90.00
_cell.angle_beta   90.00
_cell.angle_gamma   90.00
#
_symmetry.space_group_name_H-M   'P 1'
#
loop_
_entity.id
_entity.type
_entity.pdbx_description
1 polymer ?
#
loop_
_entity_poly.entity_id
_entity_poly.type
_entity_poly.pdbx_seq_one_letter_code
_entity_poly.pdbx_strand_id
1 'polypeptide(L)'
;MLYAAKTFVDTLAGITRLEKGPQHLPTSYALLITSVVVYTLTRFGVYIYKVPIGSAAIMGLADTAITVGIIVLLLAVRGVTFRAPQMLTAFTSIASGFGWAIILSLGLISMIPDVPMVQGFRNVVIFPLVLVNVVITGHLFRASLGTNLAAGVGIALVLLFIVTNVTDRFDPTLERTGAGSSRMTPSPQTIPER
;
A
#
# COMPACT_ATOMS: atom_id res chain seq x y z
N MET A 1 -27.93 -0.83 -13.71
CA MET A 1 -26.48 -0.81 -13.40
C MET A 1 -25.96 0.59 -13.08
N LEU A 2 -26.29 1.63 -13.86
CA LEU A 2 -25.81 3.01 -13.63
C LEU A 2 -26.12 3.59 -12.23
N TYR A 3 -27.30 3.34 -11.67
CA TYR A 3 -27.68 3.84 -10.34
C TYR A 3 -26.82 3.25 -9.20
N ALA A 4 -26.51 1.94 -9.29
CA ALA A 4 -25.67 1.26 -8.31
C ALA A 4 -24.22 1.77 -8.37
N ALA A 5 -23.69 2.00 -9.57
CA ALA A 5 -22.36 2.57 -9.76
C ALA A 5 -22.26 3.99 -9.17
N LYS A 6 -23.25 4.85 -9.42
CA LYS A 6 -23.30 6.20 -8.84
C LYS A 6 -23.29 6.16 -7.31
N THR A 7 -24.14 5.33 -6.72
CA THR A 7 -24.26 5.19 -5.26
C THR A 7 -22.95 4.70 -4.63
N PHE A 8 -22.26 3.78 -5.30
CA PHE A 8 -20.94 3.29 -4.88
C PHE A 8 -19.90 4.41 -4.87
N VAL A 9 -19.79 5.17 -5.97
CA VAL A 9 -18.85 6.31 -6.08
C VAL A 9 -19.16 7.39 -5.04
N ASP A 10 -20.43 7.76 -4.86
CA ASP A 10 -20.86 8.73 -3.85
C ASP A 10 -20.56 8.26 -2.41
N THR A 11 -20.50 6.95 -2.20
CA THR A 11 -20.11 6.37 -0.90
C THR A 11 -18.61 6.43 -0.71
N LEU A 12 -17.82 6.04 -1.71
CA LEU A 12 -16.36 6.16 -1.66
C LEU A 12 -15.92 7.63 -1.47
N ALA A 13 -16.53 8.57 -2.18
CA ALA A 13 -16.27 10.00 -2.01
C ALA A 13 -16.63 10.49 -0.60
N GLY A 14 -17.70 9.97 -0.01
CA GLY A 14 -18.02 10.25 1.40
C GLY A 14 -17.00 9.64 2.38
N ILE A 15 -16.42 8.48 2.07
CA ILE A 15 -15.37 7.87 2.90
C ILE A 15 -14.07 8.69 2.80
N THR A 16 -13.68 9.16 1.60
CA THR A 16 -12.48 9.98 1.43
C THR A 16 -12.62 11.36 2.08
N ARG A 17 -13.85 11.89 2.20
CA ARG A 17 -14.18 13.09 2.98
C ARG A 17 -14.35 12.83 4.48
N LEU A 18 -14.16 11.59 4.93
CA LEU A 18 -14.32 11.17 6.33
C LEU A 18 -15.76 11.31 6.87
N GLU A 19 -16.76 11.44 5.99
CA GLU A 19 -18.18 11.62 6.33
C GLU A 19 -18.91 10.27 6.50
N LYS A 20 -18.51 9.27 5.70
CA LYS A 20 -19.14 7.94 5.68
C LYS A 20 -18.17 6.87 6.15
N GLY A 21 -18.73 5.83 6.78
CA GLY A 21 -18.01 4.59 7.08
C GLY A 21 -18.30 3.48 6.06
N PRO A 22 -17.53 2.38 6.07
CA PRO A 22 -17.65 1.28 5.13
C PRO A 22 -19.01 0.57 5.19
N GLN A 23 -19.75 0.69 6.29
CA GLN A 23 -21.08 0.08 6.47
C GLN A 23 -22.14 0.57 5.47
N HIS A 24 -21.90 1.68 4.76
CA HIS A 24 -22.81 2.20 3.73
C HIS A 24 -22.63 1.53 2.36
N LEU A 25 -21.59 0.69 2.19
CA LEU A 25 -21.38 -0.03 0.94
C LEU A 25 -22.32 -1.25 0.85
N PRO A 26 -22.80 -1.60 -0.35
CA PRO A 26 -23.58 -2.81 -0.54
C PRO A 26 -22.74 -4.05 -0.23
N THR A 27 -23.31 -4.99 0.54
CA THR A 27 -22.68 -6.29 0.81
C THR A 27 -22.78 -7.16 -0.45
N SER A 28 -21.75 -7.10 -1.30
CA SER A 28 -21.68 -7.88 -2.53
C SER A 28 -20.30 -8.51 -2.69
N TYR A 29 -20.27 -9.85 -2.77
CA TYR A 29 -19.03 -10.60 -2.98
C TYR A 29 -18.40 -10.32 -4.34
N ALA A 30 -19.21 -10.03 -5.37
CA ALA A 30 -18.69 -9.64 -6.68
C ALA A 30 -17.88 -8.33 -6.60
N LEU A 31 -18.38 -7.34 -5.84
CA LEU A 31 -17.68 -6.08 -5.56
C LEU A 31 -16.40 -6.30 -4.73
N LEU A 32 -16.44 -7.20 -3.75
CA LEU A 32 -15.26 -7.57 -2.97
C LEU A 32 -14.18 -8.20 -3.87
N ILE A 33 -14.52 -9.22 -4.65
CA ILE A 33 -13.56 -9.91 -5.51
C ILE A 33 -12.96 -8.95 -6.53
N THR A 34 -13.80 -8.16 -7.21
CA THR A 34 -13.32 -7.19 -8.20
C THR A 34 -12.42 -6.13 -7.57
N SER A 35 -12.77 -5.57 -6.42
CA SER A 35 -11.93 -4.57 -5.74
C SER A 35 -10.60 -5.15 -5.24
N VAL A 36 -10.58 -6.38 -4.75
CA VAL A 36 -9.34 -7.09 -4.36
C VAL A 36 -8.45 -7.38 -5.57
N VAL A 37 -9.04 -7.80 -6.70
CA VAL A 37 -8.29 -8.02 -7.95
C VAL A 37 -7.69 -6.72 -8.45
N VAL A 38 -8.49 -5.64 -8.54
CA VAL A 38 -8.01 -4.32 -8.96
C VAL A 38 -6.90 -3.84 -8.03
N TYR A 39 -7.06 -3.98 -6.71
CA TYR A 39 -6.03 -3.63 -5.75
C TYR A 39 -4.74 -4.39 -5.97
N THR A 40 -4.81 -5.71 -6.16
CA THR A 40 -3.63 -6.55 -6.41
C THR A 40 -2.91 -6.12 -7.69
N LEU A 41 -3.65 -5.87 -8.77
CA LEU A 41 -3.09 -5.37 -10.02
C LEU A 41 -2.44 -4.00 -9.84
N THR A 42 -3.06 -3.10 -9.07
CA THR A 42 -2.47 -1.80 -8.76
C THR A 42 -1.20 -1.94 -7.92
N ARG A 43 -1.16 -2.81 -6.91
CA ARG A 43 0.06 -3.05 -6.11
C ARG A 43 1.18 -3.63 -6.97
N PHE A 44 0.87 -4.61 -7.81
CA PHE A 44 1.79 -5.13 -8.82
C PHE A 44 2.35 -4.01 -9.72
N GLY A 45 1.48 -3.14 -10.23
CA GLY A 45 1.87 -1.99 -11.05
C GLY A 45 2.82 -1.02 -10.34
N VAL A 46 2.61 -0.78 -9.04
CA VAL A 46 3.54 0.02 -8.22
C VAL A 46 4.89 -0.68 -8.06
N TYR A 47 4.91 -2.00 -7.86
CA TYR A 47 6.16 -2.76 -7.65
C TYR A 47 7.01 -2.93 -8.92
N ILE A 48 6.42 -2.90 -10.11
CA ILE A 48 7.17 -2.92 -11.39
C ILE A 48 8.20 -1.78 -11.47
N TYR A 49 7.93 -0.63 -10.84
CA TYR A 49 8.86 0.50 -10.82
C TYR A 49 10.05 0.31 -9.86
N LYS A 50 10.06 -0.75 -9.05
CA LYS A 50 11.09 -0.99 -8.03
C LYS A 50 11.90 -2.25 -8.30
N VAL A 51 11.24 -3.33 -8.72
CA VAL A 51 11.82 -4.68 -8.81
C VAL A 51 11.47 -5.35 -10.15
N PRO A 52 12.20 -6.41 -10.56
CA PRO A 52 11.86 -7.19 -11.75
C PRO A 52 10.44 -7.77 -11.69
N ILE A 53 9.83 -7.99 -12.86
CA ILE A 53 8.41 -8.34 -12.99
C ILE A 53 7.99 -9.59 -12.18
N GLY A 54 8.86 -10.61 -12.10
CA GLY A 54 8.59 -11.82 -11.33
C GLY A 54 8.47 -11.55 -9.83
N SER A 55 9.41 -10.78 -9.28
CA SER A 55 9.38 -10.36 -7.87
C SER A 55 8.23 -9.39 -7.61
N ALA A 56 7.93 -8.49 -8.54
CA ALA A 56 6.81 -7.55 -8.42
C ALA A 56 5.47 -8.30 -8.25
N ALA A 57 5.26 -9.39 -8.99
CA ALA A 57 4.04 -10.21 -8.91
C ALA A 57 3.91 -10.86 -7.53
N ILE A 58 4.99 -11.46 -7.01
CA ILE A 58 5.02 -12.08 -5.68
C ILE A 58 4.79 -11.04 -4.60
N MET A 59 5.47 -9.89 -4.67
CA MET A 59 5.29 -8.79 -3.73
C MET A 59 3.85 -8.26 -3.75
N GLY A 60 3.25 -8.08 -4.93
CA GLY A 60 1.86 -7.64 -5.06
C GLY A 60 0.86 -8.62 -4.44
N LEU A 61 1.05 -9.93 -4.66
CA LEU A 61 0.21 -10.96 -4.06
C LEU A 61 0.39 -11.06 -2.55
N ALA A 62 1.64 -11.05 -2.06
CA ALA A 62 1.95 -11.10 -0.65
C ALA A 62 1.36 -9.91 0.09
N ASP A 63 1.51 -8.71 -0.48
CA ASP A 63 0.95 -7.46 0.04
C ASP A 63 -0.58 -7.52 0.21
N THR A 64 -1.29 -7.98 -0.83
CA THR A 64 -2.74 -8.19 -0.76
C THR A 64 -3.10 -9.22 0.31
N ALA A 65 -2.42 -10.38 0.32
CA ALA A 65 -2.74 -11.46 1.26
C ALA A 65 -2.55 -11.04 2.72
N ILE A 66 -1.44 -10.36 3.02
CA ILE A 66 -1.14 -9.82 4.35
C ILE A 66 -2.18 -8.79 4.75
N THR A 67 -2.50 -7.85 3.85
CA THR A 67 -3.45 -6.77 4.15
C THR A 67 -4.85 -7.31 4.41
N VAL A 68 -5.35 -8.20 3.54
CA VAL A 68 -6.65 -8.87 3.73
C VAL A 68 -6.64 -9.68 5.03
N GLY A 69 -5.58 -10.45 5.27
CA GLY A 69 -5.44 -11.27 6.47
C GLY A 69 -5.48 -10.44 7.76
N ILE A 70 -4.74 -9.34 7.82
CA ILE A 70 -4.72 -8.44 8.99
C ILE A 70 -6.08 -7.79 9.20
N ILE A 71 -6.74 -7.29 8.15
CA ILE A 71 -8.07 -6.68 8.29
C ILE A 71 -9.09 -7.69 8.82
N VAL A 72 -9.11 -8.91 8.25
CA VAL A 72 -10.01 -9.98 8.71
C VAL A 72 -9.69 -10.37 10.15
N LEU A 73 -8.42 -10.50 10.51
CA LEU A 73 -7.99 -10.81 11.88
C LEU A 73 -8.44 -9.73 12.87
N LEU A 74 -8.25 -8.45 12.54
CA LEU A 74 -8.68 -7.34 13.39
C LEU A 74 -10.20 -7.33 13.61
N LEU A 75 -10.98 -7.60 12.55
CA LEU A 75 -12.43 -7.72 12.65
C LEU A 75 -12.86 -8.96 13.46
N ALA A 76 -12.12 -10.06 13.35
CA ALA A 76 -12.36 -11.28 14.12
C ALA A 76 -12.10 -11.08 15.61
N VAL A 77 -10.96 -10.47 15.97
CA VAL A 77 -10.62 -10.12 17.36
C VAL A 77 -11.68 -9.19 17.97
N ARG A 78 -12.28 -8.31 17.16
CA ARG A 78 -13.34 -7.40 17.60
C ARG A 78 -14.75 -8.02 17.58
N GLY A 79 -14.93 -9.22 17.02
CA GLY A 79 -16.22 -9.90 16.92
C GLY A 79 -17.18 -9.30 15.87
N VAL A 80 -16.67 -8.57 14.88
CA VAL A 80 -17.47 -7.87 13.84
C VAL A 80 -17.17 -8.37 12.43
N THR A 81 -16.92 -9.67 12.28
CA THR A 81 -16.55 -10.32 11.00
C THR A 81 -17.60 -10.17 9.91
N PHE A 82 -18.88 -10.01 10.26
CA PHE A 82 -19.96 -9.78 9.29
C PHE A 82 -19.76 -8.51 8.44
N ARG A 83 -18.94 -7.57 8.90
CA ARG A 83 -18.58 -6.33 8.18
C ARG A 83 -17.37 -6.48 7.25
N ALA A 84 -16.72 -7.65 7.22
CA ALA A 84 -15.50 -7.86 6.46
C ALA A 84 -15.64 -7.56 4.96
N PRO A 85 -16.70 -7.99 4.24
CA PRO A 85 -16.83 -7.68 2.82
C PRO A 85 -16.88 -6.18 2.53
N GLN A 86 -17.63 -5.42 3.35
CA GLN A 86 -17.76 -3.98 3.21
C GLN A 86 -16.45 -3.25 3.53
N MET A 87 -15.80 -3.62 4.64
CA MET A 87 -14.52 -3.04 5.05
C MET A 87 -13.42 -3.29 4.02
N LEU A 88 -13.28 -4.55 3.57
CA LEU A 88 -12.30 -4.92 2.56
C LEU A 88 -12.58 -4.19 1.24
N THR A 89 -13.83 -4.16 0.77
CA THR A 89 -14.20 -3.44 -0.46
C THR A 89 -13.87 -1.96 -0.37
N ALA A 90 -14.19 -1.30 0.75
CA ALA A 90 -13.86 0.11 0.95
C ALA A 90 -12.35 0.33 0.92
N PHE A 91 -11.61 -0.47 1.69
CA PHE A 91 -10.17 -0.37 1.83
C PHE A 91 -9.47 -0.58 0.49
N THR A 92 -9.73 -1.70 -0.19
CA THR A 92 -9.08 -2.04 -1.46
C THR A 92 -9.43 -1.05 -2.55
N SER A 93 -10.67 -0.55 -2.61
CA SER A 93 -11.09 0.44 -3.61
C SER A 93 -10.38 1.78 -3.42
N ILE A 94 -10.30 2.27 -2.19
CA ILE A 94 -9.61 3.52 -1.87
C ILE A 94 -8.11 3.37 -2.12
N ALA A 95 -7.50 2.31 -1.60
CA ALA A 95 -6.08 2.05 -1.76
C ALA A 95 -5.69 1.85 -3.23
N SER A 96 -6.58 1.25 -4.05
CA SER A 96 -6.39 1.18 -5.51
C SER A 96 -6.37 2.56 -6.15
N GLY A 97 -7.27 3.47 -5.75
CA GLY A 97 -7.27 4.84 -6.24
C GLY A 97 -5.95 5.57 -5.96
N PHE A 98 -5.44 5.44 -4.73
CA PHE A 98 -4.13 5.97 -4.36
C PHE A 98 -2.99 5.30 -5.14
N GLY A 99 -3.04 3.98 -5.31
CA GLY A 99 -2.02 3.26 -6.08
C GLY A 99 -1.99 3.67 -7.55
N TRP A 100 -3.14 3.92 -8.18
CA TRP A 100 -3.20 4.48 -9.54
C TRP A 100 -2.62 5.88 -9.61
N ALA A 101 -2.92 6.74 -8.63
CA ALA A 101 -2.31 8.07 -8.55
C ALA A 101 -0.78 7.99 -8.43
N ILE A 102 -0.27 7.01 -7.68
CA ILE A 102 1.18 6.74 -7.56
C ILE A 102 1.75 6.26 -8.90
N ILE A 103 1.12 5.29 -9.56
CA ILE A 103 1.58 4.78 -10.87
C ILE A 103 1.65 5.93 -11.89
N LEU A 104 0.59 6.75 -11.97
CA LEU A 104 0.55 7.89 -12.87
C LEU A 104 1.67 8.90 -12.55
N SER A 105 1.86 9.21 -11.27
CA SER A 105 2.93 10.11 -10.82
C SER A 105 4.32 9.58 -11.18
N LEU A 106 4.57 8.28 -10.97
CA LEU A 106 5.84 7.64 -11.31
C LEU A 106 6.07 7.61 -12.83
N GLY A 107 5.02 7.31 -13.61
CA GLY A 107 5.07 7.35 -15.07
C GLY A 107 5.42 8.74 -15.61
N LEU A 108 4.76 9.79 -15.11
CA LEU A 108 5.05 11.17 -15.50
C LEU A 108 6.47 11.59 -15.11
N ILE A 109 6.92 11.24 -13.89
CA ILE A 109 8.27 11.55 -13.42
C ILE A 109 9.33 10.86 -14.28
N SER A 110 9.09 9.62 -14.73
CA SER A 110 10.03 8.87 -15.57
C SER A 110 10.28 9.48 -16.95
N MET A 111 9.43 10.42 -17.40
CA MET A 111 9.61 11.16 -18.65
C MET A 111 10.50 12.41 -18.50
N ILE A 112 10.81 12.82 -17.26
CA ILE A 112 11.61 14.00 -16.96
C ILE A 112 13.08 13.58 -16.83
N PRO A 113 14.05 14.32 -17.43
CA PRO A 113 15.47 14.03 -17.26
C PRO A 113 15.88 13.96 -15.79
N ASP A 114 16.81 13.06 -15.47
CA ASP A 114 17.25 12.73 -14.11
C ASP A 114 18.07 13.88 -13.48
N VAL A 115 17.37 14.93 -13.04
CA VAL A 115 17.93 16.06 -12.30
C VAL A 115 17.70 15.81 -10.81
N PRO A 116 18.66 16.06 -9.89
CA PRO A 116 18.48 15.88 -8.45
C PRO A 116 17.20 16.51 -7.87
N MET A 117 16.73 17.60 -8.49
CA MET A 117 15.48 18.28 -8.17
C MET A 117 14.24 17.39 -8.34
N VAL A 118 14.26 16.45 -9.29
CA VAL A 118 13.15 15.51 -9.60
C VAL A 118 12.97 14.48 -8.47
N GLN A 119 14.06 14.02 -7.85
CA GLN A 119 13.98 13.11 -6.69
C GLN A 119 13.37 13.80 -5.46
N GLY A 120 13.74 15.06 -5.21
CA GLY A 120 13.12 15.87 -4.15
C GLY A 120 11.63 16.07 -4.41
N PHE A 121 11.25 16.39 -5.64
CA PHE A 121 9.85 16.58 -6.05
C PHE A 121 9.02 15.31 -5.85
N ARG A 122 9.57 14.13 -6.18
CA ARG A 122 8.92 12.83 -5.96
C ARG A 122 8.53 12.62 -4.50
N ASN A 123 9.44 12.90 -3.56
CA ASN A 123 9.16 12.73 -2.13
C ASN A 123 8.10 13.72 -1.63
N VAL A 124 8.16 14.97 -2.11
CA VAL A 124 7.18 16.02 -1.76
C VAL A 124 5.77 15.68 -2.26
N VAL A 125 5.62 15.01 -3.40
CA VAL A 125 4.30 14.60 -3.93
C VAL A 125 3.78 13.35 -3.24
N ILE A 126 4.63 12.35 -3.01
CA ILE A 126 4.21 11.06 -2.45
C ILE A 126 3.87 11.19 -0.97
N PHE A 127 4.61 11.99 -0.21
CA PHE A 127 4.44 12.07 1.25
C PHE A 127 3.04 12.55 1.68
N PRO A 128 2.47 13.65 1.15
CA PRO A 128 1.10 14.05 1.43
C PRO A 128 0.08 12.98 1.02
N LEU A 129 0.32 12.30 -0.11
CA LEU A 129 -0.54 11.22 -0.57
C LEU A 129 -0.59 10.06 0.43
N VAL A 130 0.57 9.68 0.97
CA VAL A 130 0.69 8.66 2.01
C VAL A 130 -0.02 9.11 3.29
N LEU A 131 0.18 10.36 3.73
CA LEU A 131 -0.48 10.89 4.93
C LEU A 131 -2.01 10.86 4.79
N VAL A 132 -2.55 11.35 3.67
CA VAL A 132 -3.99 11.32 3.41
C VAL A 132 -4.50 9.88 3.37
N ASN A 133 -3.78 8.97 2.72
CA ASN A 133 -4.15 7.55 2.70
C ASN A 133 -4.16 6.93 4.11
N VAL A 134 -3.20 7.27 4.98
CA VAL A 134 -3.17 6.83 6.37
C VAL A 134 -4.36 7.36 7.16
N VAL A 135 -4.70 8.64 7.01
CA VAL A 135 -5.85 9.26 7.68
C VAL A 135 -7.16 8.60 7.26
N ILE A 136 -7.36 8.40 5.95
CA ILE A 136 -8.56 7.73 5.41
C ILE A 136 -8.62 6.29 5.92
N THR A 137 -7.52 5.55 5.84
CA THR A 137 -7.43 4.17 6.35
C THR A 137 -7.75 4.12 7.85
N GLY A 138 -7.23 5.07 8.62
CA GLY A 138 -7.54 5.19 10.04
C GLY A 138 -9.01 5.46 10.32
N HIS A 139 -9.66 6.28 9.50
CA HIS A 139 -11.11 6.50 9.55
C HIS A 139 -11.91 5.24 9.19
N LEU A 140 -11.46 4.42 8.22
CA LEU A 140 -12.08 3.13 7.96
C LEU A 140 -11.98 2.20 9.18
N PHE A 141 -10.81 2.11 9.81
CA PHE A 141 -10.64 1.29 11.02
C PHE A 141 -11.49 1.79 12.19
N ARG A 142 -11.53 3.12 12.40
CA ARG A 142 -12.41 3.76 13.39
C ARG A 142 -13.86 3.33 13.19
N ALA A 143 -14.39 3.49 11.97
CA ALA A 143 -15.78 3.19 11.66
C ALA A 143 -16.10 1.68 11.74
N SER A 144 -15.17 0.82 11.34
CA SER A 144 -15.36 -0.63 11.36
C SER A 144 -15.26 -1.25 12.75
N LEU A 145 -14.27 -0.82 13.54
CA LEU A 145 -13.96 -1.40 14.86
C LEU A 145 -14.69 -0.70 16.01
N GLY A 146 -15.33 0.45 15.74
CA GLY A 146 -15.99 1.27 16.75
C GLY A 146 -14.99 1.89 17.73
N THR A 147 -13.82 2.29 17.24
CA THR A 147 -12.76 2.93 18.03
C THR A 147 -12.75 4.44 17.78
N ASN A 148 -11.83 5.18 18.43
CA ASN A 148 -11.60 6.61 18.12
C ASN A 148 -10.65 6.76 16.92
N LEU A 149 -10.59 7.97 16.34
CA LEU A 149 -9.77 8.22 15.13
C LEU A 149 -8.27 7.99 15.40
N ALA A 150 -7.76 8.39 16.57
CA ALA A 150 -6.35 8.22 16.92
C ALA A 150 -5.94 6.74 16.94
N ALA A 151 -6.76 5.86 17.53
CA ALA A 151 -6.55 4.42 17.52
C ALA A 151 -6.65 3.85 16.10
N GLY A 152 -7.62 4.30 15.30
CA GLY A 152 -7.74 3.91 13.89
C GLY A 152 -6.49 4.25 13.07
N VAL A 153 -5.98 5.49 13.22
CA VAL A 153 -4.74 5.94 12.57
C VAL A 153 -3.53 5.15 13.07
N GLY A 154 -3.45 4.86 14.37
CA GLY A 154 -2.40 4.00 14.94
C GLY A 154 -2.39 2.61 14.29
N ILE A 155 -3.57 1.99 14.14
CA ILE A 155 -3.72 0.70 13.44
C ILE A 155 -3.29 0.83 11.97
N ALA A 156 -3.67 1.90 11.29
CA ALA A 156 -3.27 2.14 9.90
C ALA A 156 -1.75 2.26 9.73
N LEU A 157 -1.06 2.95 10.66
CA LEU A 157 0.40 3.06 10.67
C LEU A 157 1.07 1.71 10.94
N VAL A 158 0.55 0.93 11.89
CA VAL A 158 1.06 -0.42 12.17
C VAL A 158 0.88 -1.33 10.97
N LEU A 159 -0.28 -1.29 10.31
CA LEU A 159 -0.52 -2.04 9.09
C LEU A 159 0.47 -1.64 7.99
N LEU A 160 0.65 -0.33 7.76
CA LEU A 160 1.59 0.18 6.78
C LEU A 160 3.01 -0.33 7.07
N PHE A 161 3.45 -0.25 8.33
CA PHE A 161 4.76 -0.74 8.76
C PHE A 161 4.93 -2.25 8.54
N ILE A 162 3.95 -3.06 8.93
CA ILE A 162 4.00 -4.52 8.75
C ILE A 162 4.09 -4.86 7.26
N VAL A 163 3.20 -4.27 6.46
CA VAL A 163 3.13 -4.54 5.03
C VAL A 163 4.46 -4.19 4.36
N THR A 164 5.02 -3.00 4.60
CA THR A 164 6.31 -2.61 3.99
C THR A 164 7.44 -3.53 4.41
N ASN A 165 7.59 -3.81 5.71
CA ASN A 165 8.70 -4.64 6.20
C ASN A 165 8.61 -6.09 5.69
N VAL A 166 7.40 -6.64 5.57
CA VAL A 166 7.22 -8.00 5.08
C VAL A 166 7.42 -8.05 3.57
N THR A 167 6.90 -7.08 2.81
CA THR A 167 7.09 -7.03 1.36
C THR A 167 8.55 -6.85 0.98
N ASP A 168 9.30 -6.02 1.72
CA ASP A 168 10.72 -5.76 1.45
C ASP A 168 11.58 -7.03 1.59
N ARG A 169 11.15 -8.02 2.40
CA ARG A 169 11.84 -9.33 2.49
C ARG A 169 11.77 -10.15 1.20
N PHE A 170 10.83 -9.82 0.30
CA PHE A 170 10.72 -10.46 -1.00
C PHE A 170 11.45 -9.67 -2.11
N ASP A 171 12.14 -8.58 -1.75
CA ASP A 171 12.95 -7.80 -2.69
C ASP A 171 14.34 -8.43 -2.87
N PRO A 172 14.64 -9.03 -4.04
CA PRO A 172 15.94 -9.65 -4.30
C PRO A 172 17.08 -8.63 -4.43
N THR A 173 16.79 -7.34 -4.54
CA THR A 173 17.82 -6.30 -4.68
C THR A 173 18.52 -6.02 -3.36
N LEU A 174 17.84 -6.20 -2.21
CA LEU A 174 18.41 -5.98 -0.88
C LEU A 174 19.50 -7.01 -0.52
N GLU A 175 19.39 -8.24 -1.04
CA GLU A 175 20.41 -9.27 -0.84
C GLU A 175 21.74 -8.91 -1.53
N ARG A 176 21.69 -8.18 -2.65
CA ARG A 176 22.88 -7.78 -3.41
C ARG A 176 23.68 -6.67 -2.70
N THR A 177 23.01 -5.75 -2.02
CA THR A 177 23.66 -4.65 -1.30
C THR A 177 24.31 -5.10 0.01
N GLY A 178 23.73 -6.10 0.70
CA GLY A 178 24.34 -6.70 1.91
C GLY A 178 25.60 -7.52 1.63
N ALA A 179 25.69 -8.17 0.47
CA ALA A 179 26.84 -8.99 0.09
C ALA A 179 28.08 -8.19 -0.35
N GLY A 180 27.91 -6.91 -0.73
CA GLY A 180 28.99 -6.06 -1.25
C GLY A 180 29.90 -5.42 -0.19
N SER A 181 29.50 -5.38 1.08
CA SER A 181 30.23 -4.63 2.13
C SER A 181 31.32 -5.43 2.86
N SER A 182 31.50 -6.73 2.58
CA SER A 182 32.36 -7.61 3.39
C SER A 182 33.66 -8.06 2.72
N ARG A 183 34.04 -7.51 1.57
CA ARG A 183 35.32 -7.83 0.90
C ARG A 183 36.10 -6.57 0.51
N MET A 184 36.49 -5.77 1.50
CA MET A 184 37.75 -5.03 1.40
C MET A 184 38.85 -5.94 1.93
N THR A 185 39.41 -6.77 1.06
CA THR A 185 40.71 -7.39 1.29
C THR A 185 41.74 -6.28 1.44
N PRO A 186 42.48 -6.19 2.56
CA PRO A 186 43.55 -5.22 2.70
C PRO A 186 44.57 -5.43 1.59
N SER A 187 44.90 -4.35 0.88
CA SER A 187 45.97 -4.35 -0.13
C SER A 187 47.27 -4.82 0.52
N PRO A 188 48.02 -5.76 -0.09
CA PRO A 188 49.33 -6.14 0.43
C PRO A 188 50.24 -4.91 0.41
N GLN A 189 50.63 -4.45 1.60
CA GLN A 189 51.69 -3.45 1.72
C GLN A 189 52.98 -4.06 1.18
N THR A 190 53.47 -3.52 0.07
CA THR A 190 54.78 -3.83 -0.47
C THR A 190 55.84 -3.32 0.51
N ILE A 191 56.55 -4.26 1.14
CA ILE A 191 57.73 -3.97 1.96
C ILE A 191 58.87 -3.58 0.99
N PRO A 192 59.50 -2.41 1.13
CA PRO A 192 60.66 -2.06 0.32
C PRO A 192 61.88 -2.84 0.84
N GLU A 193 62.45 -3.69 0.00
CA GLU A 193 63.76 -4.31 0.24
C GLU A 193 64.85 -3.22 0.24
N ARG A 194 65.74 -3.29 1.23
CA ARG A 194 66.95 -2.47 1.36
C ARG A 194 68.16 -3.22 0.81
#